data_AF-A0A7X7F654-F1
#
_entry.id   AF-A0A7X7F654-F1
#
_cell.length_a   1.000
_cell.length_b   1.000
_cell.length_c   1.000
_cell.angle_alpha   90.00
_cell.angle_beta   90.00
_cell.angle_gamma   90.00
#
_symmetry.space_group_name_H-M   'P 1'
#
loop_
_entity.id
_entity.type
_entity.pdbx_description
1 polymer ?
#
loop_
_entity_poly.entity_id
_entity_poly.type
_entity_poly.pdbx_seq_one_letter_code
_entity_poly.pdbx_strand_id
1 'polypeptide(L)'
;MNKLASLLAAALLLAATAASAAQQMLDVRLVKLTGNGTVTPGLESVAAIIRRNLPYAGCALVDQQGCIMPANATLAFKGGYTVTCKTLDGAVGVTIQKNRKLLLSTAVTLKDDTPVIIGGFDGGAKGAKHVFVLQKSP
;
A
#
# COMPACT_ATOMS: atom_id res chain seq x y z
N MET A 1 52.64 21.05 -8.82
CA MET A 1 51.52 20.54 -7.98
C MET A 1 50.23 20.94 -8.68
N ASN A 2 49.24 20.05 -8.92
CA ASN A 2 47.79 20.37 -9.13
C ASN A 2 47.01 19.42 -10.06
N LYS A 3 47.64 18.58 -10.91
CA LYS A 3 46.86 17.68 -11.80
C LYS A 3 46.28 16.45 -11.08
N LEU A 4 47.05 15.86 -10.16
CA LEU A 4 46.63 14.67 -9.39
C LEU A 4 45.53 14.99 -8.36
N ALA A 5 45.59 16.15 -7.72
CA ALA A 5 44.55 16.58 -6.77
C ALA A 5 43.21 16.89 -7.46
N SER A 6 43.25 17.42 -8.69
CA SER A 6 42.06 17.74 -9.48
C SER A 6 41.33 16.48 -9.99
N LEU A 7 42.09 15.44 -10.38
CA LEU A 7 41.53 14.14 -10.79
C LEU A 7 40.91 13.37 -9.61
N LEU A 8 41.49 13.45 -8.41
CA LEU A 8 40.95 12.81 -7.23
C LEU A 8 39.65 13.46 -6.76
N ALA A 9 39.56 14.80 -6.80
CA ALA A 9 38.34 15.54 -6.48
C ALA A 9 37.20 15.24 -7.46
N ALA A 10 37.48 15.12 -8.77
CA ALA A 10 36.47 14.76 -9.76
C ALA A 10 35.92 13.33 -9.57
N ALA A 11 36.76 12.37 -9.16
CA ALA A 11 36.33 11.00 -8.87
C ALA A 11 35.49 10.90 -7.57
N LEU A 12 35.82 11.70 -6.56
CA LEU A 12 35.05 11.79 -5.31
C LEU A 12 33.67 12.45 -5.50
N LEU A 13 33.56 13.44 -6.39
CA LEU A 13 32.25 14.03 -6.76
C LEU A 13 31.39 13.11 -7.65
N LEU A 14 31.99 12.25 -8.47
CA LEU A 14 31.24 11.27 -9.28
C LEU A 14 30.76 10.05 -8.47
N ALA A 15 31.38 9.75 -7.33
CA ALA A 15 30.95 8.66 -6.44
C ALA A 15 29.75 9.04 -5.55
N ALA A 16 29.49 10.34 -5.37
CA ALA A 16 28.39 10.85 -4.54
C ALA A 16 27.04 10.90 -5.28
N THR A 17 27.01 10.62 -6.59
CA THR A 17 25.78 10.58 -7.41
C THR A 17 25.28 9.16 -7.66
N ALA A 18 25.68 8.18 -6.84
CA ALA A 18 24.94 6.93 -6.74
C ALA A 18 23.53 7.27 -6.25
N ALA A 19 22.66 7.56 -7.21
CA ALA A 19 21.27 7.85 -7.02
C ALA A 19 20.70 6.78 -6.10
N SER A 20 20.32 7.19 -4.89
CA SER A 20 19.37 6.43 -4.11
C SER A 20 18.12 6.33 -4.99
N ALA A 21 17.98 5.24 -5.74
CA ALA A 21 16.71 4.87 -6.31
C ALA A 21 15.79 4.73 -5.09
N ALA A 22 14.88 5.70 -4.92
CA ALA A 22 13.97 5.73 -3.79
C ALA A 22 13.34 4.33 -3.66
N GLN A 23 13.58 3.70 -2.52
CA GLN A 23 13.27 2.30 -2.34
C GLN A 23 11.76 2.16 -2.27
N GLN A 24 11.16 1.66 -3.36
CA GLN A 24 9.71 1.58 -3.51
C GLN A 24 9.09 0.80 -2.36
N MET A 25 8.11 1.42 -1.70
CA MET A 25 7.32 0.82 -0.64
C MET A 25 5.97 0.34 -1.18
N LEU A 26 5.50 -0.78 -0.65
CA LEU A 26 4.10 -1.19 -0.75
C LEU A 26 3.37 -0.70 0.50
N ASP A 27 2.50 0.28 0.33
CA ASP A 27 1.58 0.76 1.37
C ASP A 27 0.28 -0.06 1.32
N VAL A 28 -0.15 -0.54 2.48
CA VAL A 28 -1.37 -1.35 2.65
C VAL A 28 -2.22 -0.72 3.74
N ARG A 29 -3.39 -0.20 3.36
CA ARG A 29 -4.31 0.50 4.25
C ARG A 29 -5.58 -0.32 4.48
N LEU A 30 -5.95 -0.51 5.74
CA LEU A 30 -7.27 -1.02 6.13
C LEU A 30 -8.24 0.15 6.22
N VAL A 31 -9.28 0.14 5.39
CA VAL A 31 -10.22 1.24 5.25
C VAL A 31 -11.63 0.77 5.56
N LYS A 32 -12.34 1.53 6.39
CA LYS A 32 -13.76 1.35 6.68
C LYS A 32 -14.59 2.19 5.72
N LEU A 33 -15.58 1.57 5.09
CA LEU A 33 -16.55 2.24 4.24
C LEU A 33 -17.66 2.86 5.11
N THR A 34 -18.06 4.10 4.83
CA THR A 34 -19.06 4.84 5.62
C THR A 34 -20.18 5.39 4.74
N GLY A 35 -21.37 5.54 5.32
CA GLY A 35 -22.54 6.11 4.63
C GLY A 35 -22.67 7.64 4.76
N ASN A 36 -21.90 8.28 5.63
CA ASN A 36 -22.08 9.69 6.02
C ASN A 36 -21.24 10.70 5.22
N GLY A 37 -20.53 10.27 4.17
CA GLY A 37 -19.79 11.17 3.28
C GLY A 37 -18.39 11.57 3.72
N THR A 38 -18.05 11.39 5.00
CA THR A 38 -16.73 11.76 5.56
C THR A 38 -15.61 10.91 4.95
N VAL A 39 -14.51 11.56 4.56
CA VAL A 39 -13.31 10.93 4.00
C VAL A 39 -12.10 11.30 4.85
N THR A 40 -11.33 10.31 5.31
CA THR A 40 -10.03 10.57 5.95
C THR A 40 -9.07 11.21 4.92
N PRO A 41 -8.33 12.28 5.29
CA PRO A 41 -7.35 12.89 4.40
C PRO A 41 -6.36 11.86 3.80
N GLY A 42 -6.10 11.95 2.50
CA GLY A 42 -5.26 11.00 1.77
C GLY A 42 -5.99 9.76 1.23
N LEU A 43 -7.31 9.67 1.45
CA LEU A 43 -8.19 8.64 0.86
C LEU A 43 -9.12 9.20 -0.22
N GLU A 44 -8.88 10.40 -0.74
CA GLU A 44 -9.77 11.05 -1.73
C GLU A 44 -9.89 10.23 -3.01
N SER A 45 -8.75 9.72 -3.52
CA SER A 45 -8.73 8.84 -4.71
C SER A 45 -9.46 7.52 -4.45
N VAL A 46 -9.28 6.95 -3.26
CA VAL A 46 -9.97 5.74 -2.81
C VAL A 46 -11.48 5.97 -2.72
N ALA A 47 -11.91 7.07 -2.10
CA ALA A 47 -13.32 7.47 -1.99
C ALA A 47 -13.95 7.69 -3.37
N ALA A 48 -13.23 8.31 -4.31
CA ALA A 48 -13.71 8.50 -5.68
C ALA A 48 -13.97 7.16 -6.39
N ILE A 49 -13.08 6.16 -6.22
CA ILE A 49 -13.28 4.80 -6.76
C ILE A 49 -14.49 4.13 -6.08
N ILE A 50 -14.58 4.19 -4.75
CA ILE A 50 -15.68 3.56 -4.00
C ILE A 50 -17.03 4.12 -4.43
N ARG A 51 -17.20 5.45 -4.47
CA ARG A 51 -18.47 6.12 -4.80
C ARG A 51 -19.00 5.78 -6.20
N ARG A 52 -18.10 5.48 -7.14
CA ARG A 52 -18.47 5.08 -8.52
C ARG A 52 -19.00 3.66 -8.60
N ASN A 53 -18.64 2.79 -7.64
CA ASN A 53 -18.86 1.35 -7.75
C ASN A 53 -19.73 0.77 -6.62
N LEU A 54 -19.86 1.48 -5.49
CA LEU A 54 -20.46 0.94 -4.26
C LEU A 54 -21.34 2.01 -3.56
N PRO A 55 -22.34 1.61 -2.77
CA PRO A 55 -23.29 2.52 -2.12
C PRO A 55 -22.73 3.17 -0.84
N TYR A 56 -21.45 3.57 -0.84
CA TYR A 56 -20.81 4.23 0.29
C TYR A 56 -20.40 5.65 -0.09
N ALA A 57 -20.78 6.61 0.74
CA ALA A 57 -20.50 8.02 0.50
C ALA A 57 -19.12 8.44 1.03
N GLY A 58 -18.53 7.70 1.95
CA GLY A 58 -17.27 8.06 2.59
C GLY A 58 -16.42 6.84 2.97
N CYS A 59 -15.24 7.13 3.50
CA CYS A 59 -14.32 6.11 3.99
C CYS A 59 -13.40 6.67 5.09
N ALA A 60 -13.03 5.80 6.03
CA ALA A 60 -12.16 6.14 7.15
C ALA A 60 -10.98 5.18 7.23
N LEU A 61 -9.78 5.70 7.47
CA LEU A 61 -8.61 4.87 7.75
C LEU A 61 -8.77 4.21 9.11
N VAL A 62 -8.61 2.89 9.16
CA VAL A 62 -8.63 2.10 10.41
C VAL A 62 -7.20 1.86 10.88
N ASP A 63 -6.34 1.47 9.94
CA ASP A 63 -4.97 1.06 10.19
C ASP A 63 -4.16 1.04 8.88
N GLN A 64 -2.84 1.12 8.98
CA GLN A 64 -1.93 1.19 7.83
C GLN A 64 -0.62 0.48 8.16
N GLN A 65 -0.13 -0.31 7.21
CA GLN A 65 1.15 -1.00 7.28
C GLN A 65 1.84 -0.91 5.93
N GLY A 66 3.15 -1.13 5.90
CA GLY A 66 3.87 -1.18 4.64
C GLY A 66 5.06 -2.11 4.69
N CYS A 67 5.54 -2.48 3.52
CA CYS A 67 6.79 -3.22 3.36
C CYS A 67 7.54 -2.76 2.12
N ILE A 68 8.85 -2.89 2.15
CA ILE A 68 9.72 -2.67 1.00
C ILE A 68 9.34 -3.62 -0.14
N MET A 69 9.38 -3.12 -1.38
CA MET A 69 9.30 -3.95 -2.58
C MET A 69 10.69 -4.44 -3.03
N PRO A 70 10.84 -5.69 -3.55
CA PRO A 70 9.80 -6.70 -3.75
C PRO A 70 9.22 -7.22 -2.42
N ALA A 71 7.89 -7.26 -2.35
CA ALA A 71 7.19 -7.59 -1.13
C ALA A 71 7.41 -9.05 -0.75
N ASN A 72 7.76 -9.29 0.51
CA ASN A 72 7.78 -10.63 1.11
C ASN A 72 7.53 -10.47 2.61
N ALA A 73 6.31 -10.08 2.95
CA ALA A 73 5.97 -9.67 4.31
C ALA A 73 4.60 -10.20 4.73
N THR A 74 4.45 -10.41 6.04
CA THR A 74 3.16 -10.61 6.67
C THR A 74 2.89 -9.44 7.60
N LEU A 75 1.81 -8.70 7.32
CA LEU A 75 1.45 -7.46 7.97
C LEU A 75 0.26 -7.71 8.90
N ALA A 76 0.43 -7.41 10.18
CA ALA A 76 -0.64 -7.50 11.17
C ALA A 76 -1.43 -6.19 11.21
N PHE A 77 -2.76 -6.29 11.22
CA PHE A 77 -3.67 -5.16 11.25
C PHE A 77 -4.65 -5.26 12.42
N LYS A 78 -5.16 -4.10 12.87
CA LYS A 78 -6.24 -4.02 13.87
C LYS A 78 -7.44 -4.88 13.49
N GLY A 79 -8.16 -5.38 14.51
CA GLY A 79 -9.36 -6.20 14.31
C GLY A 79 -9.06 -7.66 13.94
N GLY A 80 -7.84 -8.12 14.22
CA GLY A 80 -7.41 -9.51 14.02
C GLY A 80 -7.13 -9.86 12.55
N TYR A 81 -6.92 -8.85 11.70
CA TYR A 81 -6.58 -9.07 10.30
C TYR A 81 -5.09 -9.33 10.11
N THR A 82 -4.77 -10.14 9.13
CA THR A 82 -3.40 -10.38 8.68
C THR A 82 -3.38 -10.37 7.17
N VAL A 83 -2.43 -9.64 6.58
CA VAL A 83 -2.23 -9.55 5.13
C VAL A 83 -0.83 -10.05 4.80
N THR A 84 -0.73 -11.14 4.06
CA THR A 84 0.53 -11.62 3.51
C THR A 84 0.68 -11.12 2.07
N CYS A 85 1.77 -10.41 1.82
CA CYS A 85 2.12 -9.85 0.53
C CYS A 85 3.39 -10.53 -0.01
N LYS A 86 3.33 -11.04 -1.23
CA LYS A 86 4.46 -11.65 -1.92
C LYS A 86 4.55 -11.15 -3.36
N THR A 87 5.67 -10.57 -3.76
CA THR A 87 5.90 -10.22 -5.16
C THR A 87 6.02 -11.50 -5.99
N LEU A 88 5.28 -11.52 -7.09
CA LEU A 88 5.27 -12.51 -8.16
C LEU A 88 5.72 -11.80 -9.44
N ASP A 89 5.93 -12.56 -10.52
CA ASP A 89 6.34 -11.99 -11.81
C ASP A 89 5.32 -10.94 -12.30
N GLY A 90 5.64 -9.66 -12.12
CA GLY A 90 4.80 -8.51 -12.50
C GLY A 90 3.58 -8.24 -11.61
N ALA A 91 3.43 -8.92 -10.47
CA ALA A 91 2.26 -8.77 -9.59
C ALA A 91 2.61 -8.88 -8.11
N VAL A 92 1.64 -8.57 -7.25
CA VAL A 92 1.71 -8.85 -5.80
C VAL A 92 0.62 -9.84 -5.46
N GLY A 93 1.01 -11.04 -5.03
CA GLY A 93 0.13 -11.99 -4.37
C GLY A 93 -0.26 -11.48 -2.99
N VAL A 94 -1.55 -11.50 -2.70
CA VAL A 94 -2.14 -10.98 -1.46
C VAL A 94 -3.05 -12.04 -0.85
N THR A 95 -2.75 -12.43 0.38
CA THR A 95 -3.59 -13.30 1.19
C THR A 95 -4.10 -12.54 2.40
N ILE A 96 -5.40 -12.48 2.59
CA ILE A 96 -6.05 -11.79 3.71
C ILE A 96 -6.73 -12.81 4.61
N GLN A 97 -6.41 -12.74 5.89
CA GLN A 97 -7.01 -13.55 6.94
C GLN A 97 -7.60 -12.67 8.03
N LYS A 98 -8.57 -13.22 8.76
CA LYS A 98 -9.09 -12.64 10.01
C LYS A 98 -9.18 -13.73 11.06
N ASN A 99 -8.51 -13.55 12.19
CA ASN A 99 -8.45 -14.54 13.27
C ASN A 99 -8.08 -15.95 12.75
N ARG A 100 -7.08 -16.03 11.86
CA ARG A 100 -6.60 -17.25 11.16
C ARG A 100 -7.58 -17.87 10.15
N LYS A 101 -8.77 -17.28 9.95
CA LYS A 101 -9.68 -17.69 8.86
C LYS A 101 -9.30 -16.96 7.57
N LEU A 102 -9.08 -17.72 6.50
CA LEU A 102 -8.88 -17.15 5.15
C LEU A 102 -10.14 -16.41 4.69
N LEU A 103 -9.96 -15.16 4.26
CA LEU A 103 -11.02 -14.34 3.67
C LEU A 103 -10.86 -14.17 2.16
N LEU A 104 -9.61 -14.02 1.70
CA LEU A 104 -9.28 -13.79 0.29
C LEU A 104 -7.85 -14.25 0.02
N SER A 105 -7.61 -14.83 -1.15
CA SER A 105 -6.27 -15.06 -1.70
C SER A 105 -6.33 -14.70 -3.18
N THR A 106 -5.54 -13.72 -3.61
CA THR A 106 -5.56 -13.18 -4.98
C THR A 106 -4.18 -12.64 -5.38
N ALA A 107 -4.02 -12.22 -6.64
CA ALA A 107 -2.87 -11.46 -7.10
C ALA A 107 -3.35 -10.18 -7.80
N VAL A 108 -2.63 -9.08 -7.58
CA VAL A 108 -2.95 -7.78 -8.17
C VAL A 108 -1.73 -7.16 -8.82
N THR A 109 -1.92 -6.54 -9.98
CA THR A 109 -0.89 -5.71 -10.61
C THR A 109 -1.03 -4.29 -10.08
N LEU A 110 0.06 -3.76 -9.52
CA LEU A 110 0.12 -2.41 -8.99
C LEU A 110 0.71 -1.45 -10.02
N LYS A 111 -0.08 -0.47 -10.43
CA LYS A 111 0.38 0.69 -11.20
C LYS A 111 0.85 1.78 -10.24
N ASP A 112 1.78 2.59 -10.70
CA ASP A 112 2.31 3.69 -9.89
C ASP A 112 1.18 4.70 -9.61
N ASP A 113 1.16 5.23 -8.40
CA ASP A 113 0.18 6.19 -7.86
C ASP A 113 -1.31 5.80 -7.98
N THR A 114 -1.60 4.55 -8.32
CA THR A 114 -2.98 4.06 -8.48
C THR A 114 -3.33 3.08 -7.36
N PRO A 115 -4.27 3.43 -6.46
CA PRO A 115 -4.69 2.50 -5.42
C PRO A 115 -5.49 1.34 -6.01
N VAL A 116 -5.18 0.12 -5.56
CA VAL A 116 -5.97 -1.07 -5.82
C VAL A 116 -6.77 -1.40 -4.57
N ILE A 117 -8.10 -1.51 -4.71
CA ILE A 117 -9.00 -1.81 -3.60
C ILE A 117 -9.41 -3.28 -3.69
N ILE A 118 -9.23 -4.03 -2.61
CA ILE A 118 -9.64 -5.43 -2.49
C ILE A 118 -10.47 -5.66 -1.24
N GLY A 119 -11.46 -6.55 -1.36
CA GLY A 119 -12.29 -6.97 -0.24
C GLY A 119 -13.69 -6.37 -0.24
N GLY A 120 -14.20 -6.08 0.95
CA GLY A 120 -15.62 -5.91 1.25
C GLY A 120 -16.07 -6.77 2.44
N PHE A 121 -15.19 -6.90 3.43
CA PHE A 121 -15.35 -7.81 4.56
C PHE A 121 -16.22 -7.19 5.64
N ASP A 122 -16.94 -8.00 6.40
CA ASP A 122 -17.74 -7.51 7.52
C ASP A 122 -16.86 -6.92 8.64
N GLY A 123 -17.13 -5.65 8.95
CA GLY A 123 -16.39 -4.84 9.93
C GLY A 123 -16.87 -4.99 11.38
N GLY A 124 -17.71 -5.98 11.67
CA GLY A 124 -18.22 -6.29 13.03
C GLY A 124 -19.48 -5.50 13.43
N ALA A 125 -19.62 -4.23 13.03
CA ALA A 125 -20.87 -3.49 13.15
C ALA A 125 -21.80 -3.80 11.95
N LYS A 126 -23.12 -3.89 12.19
CA LYS A 126 -24.11 -4.20 11.15
C LYS A 126 -24.01 -3.18 10.00
N GLY A 127 -23.70 -3.67 8.79
CA GLY A 127 -23.56 -2.85 7.58
C GLY A 127 -22.21 -2.16 7.39
N ALA A 128 -21.29 -2.23 8.35
CA ALA A 128 -19.94 -1.71 8.15
C ALA A 128 -19.10 -2.67 7.32
N LYS A 129 -18.52 -2.19 6.22
CA LYS A 129 -17.59 -2.97 5.38
C LYS A 129 -16.17 -2.43 5.51
N HIS A 130 -15.22 -3.34 5.50
CA HIS A 130 -13.79 -3.06 5.44
C HIS A 130 -13.21 -3.52 4.11
N VAL A 131 -12.34 -2.71 3.55
CA VAL A 131 -11.54 -3.00 2.36
C VAL A 131 -10.07 -2.81 2.69
N PHE A 132 -9.20 -3.48 1.94
CA PHE A 132 -7.78 -3.17 1.92
C PHE A 132 -7.44 -2.41 0.66
N VAL A 133 -6.64 -1.38 0.81
CA VAL A 133 -6.14 -0.56 -0.30
C VAL A 133 -4.63 -0.77 -0.38
N LEU A 134 -4.17 -1.22 -1.54
CA LEU A 134 -2.76 -1.43 -1.83
C LEU A 134 -2.29 -0.36 -2.80
N GLN A 135 -1.16 0.27 -2.50
CA GLN A 135 -0.59 1.29 -3.36
C GLN A 135 0.94 1.26 -3.26
N LYS A 136 1.61 1.50 -4.38
CA LYS A 136 3.05 1.80 -4.38
C LYS A 136 3.26 3.22 -3.87
N SER A 137 4.19 3.42 -2.95
CA SER A 137 4.66 4.75 -2.54
C SER A 137 6.16 4.87 -2.75
N PRO A 138 6.67 6.06 -3.10
CA PRO A 138 8.11 6.32 -3.21
C PRO A 138 8.89 5.96 -1.95
#